data_AF-A0A6J8ACY1-F1
#
_entry.id   AF-A0A6J8ACY1-F1
#
_cell.length_a   1.000
_cell.length_b   1.000
_cell.length_c   1.000
_cell.angle_alpha   90.00
_cell.angle_beta   90.00
_cell.angle_gamma   90.00
#
_symmetry.space_group_name_H-M   'P 1'
#
loop_
_entity.id
_entity.type
_entity.pdbx_description
1 polymer ?
#
loop_
_entity_poly.entity_id
_entity_poly.type
_entity_poly.pdbx_seq_one_letter_code
_entity_poly.pdbx_strand_id
1 'polypeptide(L)'
;MAAMSEDEKDFLELSKMGKGSDQHCCVPNCNSNGRRHQVSFHRFPQAGARRNSWIQAIRRDPGPLFNINAYTFVCSLHFIREDFKWTPVKKTLKADAVSTVFSWTRDFTPRRELFKHITPNKKPKLQSENETLLDSISEEVNQEEDIQESEEQLRNPSVVAVNIEKELERKLKERDEEIKQLKEKLRIERFGVFRFSNDDAMIMFYTGFSTNALFLAFFNYVQPAANSMTSYYYKATDTINLSVSRQRTMVLIDELFMFLCRLKCGLFEQDLACRFNVHVSTVSRKLITWSIFLYFVLGSINI
;
A
#
# COMPACT_ATOMS: atom_id res chain seq x y z
N MET A 1 19.85 -51.49 -1.95
CA MET A 1 19.89 -50.32 -2.85
C MET A 1 18.55 -49.61 -2.69
N ALA A 2 18.47 -48.57 -1.85
CA ALA A 2 17.19 -47.94 -1.51
C ALA A 2 16.75 -47.00 -2.65
N ALA A 3 15.48 -47.07 -3.03
CA ALA A 3 14.90 -46.17 -4.01
C ALA A 3 14.55 -44.83 -3.34
N MET A 4 15.03 -43.71 -3.90
CA MET A 4 14.73 -42.35 -3.43
C MET A 4 13.23 -42.05 -3.58
N SER A 5 12.68 -41.34 -2.59
CA SER A 5 11.26 -40.97 -2.56
C SER A 5 10.92 -39.95 -3.65
N GLU A 6 9.64 -39.77 -3.94
CA GLU A 6 9.19 -38.78 -4.92
C GLU A 6 9.43 -37.34 -4.41
N ASP A 7 9.31 -37.11 -3.09
CA ASP A 7 9.61 -35.83 -2.44
C ASP A 7 11.09 -35.41 -2.56
N GLU A 8 12.03 -36.35 -2.53
CA GLU A 8 13.46 -36.07 -2.75
C GLU A 8 13.76 -35.67 -4.21
N LYS A 9 12.97 -36.15 -5.17
CA LYS A 9 13.11 -35.79 -6.59
C LYS A 9 12.61 -34.37 -6.84
N ASP A 10 11.47 -34.00 -6.24
CA ASP A 10 10.96 -32.63 -6.25
C ASP A 10 11.97 -31.64 -5.62
N PHE A 11 12.63 -32.03 -4.52
CA PHE A 11 13.68 -31.22 -3.90
C PHE A 11 14.91 -31.03 -4.80
N LEU A 12 15.30 -32.06 -5.58
CA LEU A 12 16.37 -31.93 -6.56
C LEU A 12 15.97 -31.14 -7.82
N GLU A 13 14.72 -31.19 -8.28
CA GLU A 13 14.26 -30.33 -9.40
C GLU A 13 14.21 -28.85 -9.01
N LEU A 14 13.80 -28.53 -7.78
CA LEU A 14 13.84 -27.16 -7.23
C LEU A 14 15.26 -26.56 -7.23
N SER A 15 16.31 -27.39 -7.18
CA SER A 15 17.71 -26.94 -7.22
C SER A 15 18.21 -26.49 -8.59
N LYS A 16 17.45 -26.69 -9.68
CA LYS A 16 17.90 -26.45 -11.07
C LYS A 16 17.23 -25.29 -11.81
N MET A 17 16.42 -24.46 -11.14
CA MET A 17 15.85 -23.27 -11.79
C MET A 17 16.87 -22.12 -11.84
N GLY A 18 17.39 -21.85 -13.04
CA GLY A 18 18.50 -20.93 -13.28
C GLY A 18 18.19 -19.43 -13.07
N LYS A 19 19.25 -18.62 -13.29
CA LYS A 19 19.32 -17.15 -13.14
C LYS A 19 17.97 -16.45 -13.36
N GLY A 20 17.43 -15.85 -12.31
CA GLY A 20 16.13 -15.17 -12.32
C GLY A 20 16.04 -14.11 -13.42
N SER A 21 15.07 -14.28 -14.32
CA SER A 21 14.88 -13.39 -15.47
C SER A 21 14.26 -12.05 -15.05
N ASP A 22 14.59 -10.99 -15.79
CA ASP A 22 14.15 -9.61 -15.50
C ASP A 22 12.72 -9.31 -15.98
N GLN A 23 11.81 -10.25 -15.69
CA GLN A 23 10.44 -10.24 -16.18
C GLN A 23 9.52 -9.67 -15.10
N HIS A 24 8.70 -8.69 -15.48
CA HIS A 24 7.74 -8.03 -14.61
C HIS A 24 6.31 -8.32 -15.07
N CYS A 25 5.36 -8.38 -14.13
CA CYS A 25 3.96 -8.58 -14.46
C CYS A 25 3.30 -7.26 -14.93
N CYS A 26 2.53 -7.29 -16.01
CA CYS A 26 1.80 -6.12 -16.53
C CYS A 26 0.45 -5.84 -15.85
N VAL A 27 -0.04 -6.77 -15.01
CA VAL A 27 -1.34 -6.68 -14.33
C VAL A 27 -1.33 -5.51 -13.32
N PRO A 28 -2.35 -4.63 -13.33
CA PRO A 28 -2.48 -3.58 -12.32
C PRO A 28 -2.33 -4.10 -10.89
N ASN A 29 -1.56 -3.37 -10.07
CA ASN A 29 -1.27 -3.69 -8.67
C ASN A 29 -0.53 -5.03 -8.42
N CYS A 30 -0.06 -5.73 -9.45
CA CYS A 30 0.81 -6.91 -9.30
C CYS A 30 2.29 -6.52 -9.33
N ASN A 31 3.02 -6.77 -8.23
CA ASN A 31 4.46 -6.47 -8.12
C ASN A 31 5.36 -7.71 -8.33
N SER A 32 4.85 -8.73 -9.03
CA SER A 32 5.61 -9.95 -9.32
C SER A 32 6.75 -9.67 -10.30
N ASN A 33 7.96 -10.09 -9.93
CA ASN A 33 9.19 -10.03 -10.74
C ASN A 33 9.96 -11.36 -10.62
N GLY A 34 10.42 -11.91 -11.75
CA GLY A 34 11.16 -13.18 -11.87
C GLY A 34 12.53 -13.24 -11.19
N ARG A 35 13.10 -12.11 -10.76
CA ARG A 35 14.27 -12.04 -9.87
C ARG A 35 13.95 -12.28 -8.39
N ARG A 36 12.69 -12.10 -7.96
CA ARG A 36 12.29 -12.06 -6.53
C ARG A 36 11.16 -13.01 -6.14
N HIS A 37 10.39 -13.50 -7.11
CA HIS A 37 9.21 -14.32 -6.87
C HIS A 37 9.34 -15.63 -7.65
N GLN A 38 9.08 -16.75 -6.99
CA GLN A 38 9.06 -18.08 -7.60
C GLN A 38 7.76 -18.28 -8.40
N VAL A 39 7.60 -17.51 -9.48
CA VAL A 39 6.42 -17.52 -10.35
C VAL A 39 6.87 -17.58 -11.81
N SER A 40 6.14 -18.33 -12.63
CA SER A 40 6.41 -18.38 -14.07
C SER A 40 5.73 -17.22 -14.78
N PHE A 41 6.40 -16.66 -15.79
CA PHE A 41 5.90 -15.53 -16.57
C PHE A 41 5.46 -16.00 -17.95
N HIS A 42 4.23 -15.64 -18.31
CA HIS A 42 3.58 -16.06 -19.55
C HIS A 42 3.41 -14.83 -20.44
N ARG A 43 3.94 -14.90 -21.65
CA ARG A 43 3.94 -13.76 -22.59
C ARG A 43 2.52 -13.42 -23.00
N PHE A 44 2.22 -12.11 -23.05
CA PHE A 44 0.92 -11.64 -23.50
C PHE A 44 0.66 -12.04 -24.97
N PRO A 45 -0.53 -12.55 -25.32
CA PRO A 45 -0.86 -12.90 -26.70
C PRO A 45 -0.74 -11.70 -27.64
N GLN A 46 0.06 -11.83 -28.70
CA GLN A 46 0.31 -10.73 -29.63
C GLN A 46 -0.91 -10.37 -30.49
N ALA A 47 -1.79 -11.33 -30.80
CA ALA A 47 -2.99 -11.14 -31.62
C ALA A 47 -4.09 -12.15 -31.29
N GLY A 48 -5.27 -11.99 -31.90
CA GLY A 48 -6.40 -12.92 -31.83
C GLY A 48 -7.32 -12.75 -30.62
N ALA A 49 -8.40 -13.52 -30.57
CA ALA A 49 -9.44 -13.42 -29.52
C ALA A 49 -8.86 -13.48 -28.09
N ARG A 50 -7.87 -14.35 -27.87
CA ARG A 50 -7.19 -14.51 -26.57
C ARG A 50 -6.53 -13.22 -26.06
N ARG A 51 -6.00 -12.38 -26.96
CA ARG A 51 -5.45 -11.05 -26.61
C ARG A 51 -6.52 -10.17 -26.01
N ASN A 52 -7.69 -10.13 -26.64
CA ASN A 52 -8.82 -9.30 -26.20
C ASN A 52 -9.38 -9.79 -24.86
N SER A 53 -9.50 -11.12 -24.68
CA SER A 53 -9.88 -11.72 -23.40
C SER A 53 -8.90 -11.36 -22.28
N TRP A 54 -7.59 -11.40 -22.53
CA TRP A 54 -6.59 -10.99 -21.55
C TRP A 54 -6.65 -9.49 -21.24
N ILE A 55 -6.86 -8.61 -22.24
CA ILE A 55 -7.01 -7.15 -22.04
C ILE A 55 -8.20 -6.86 -21.10
N GLN A 56 -9.37 -7.43 -21.43
CA GLN A 56 -10.59 -7.30 -20.62
C GLN A 56 -10.38 -7.80 -19.20
N ALA A 57 -9.70 -8.93 -19.05
CA ALA A 57 -9.51 -9.55 -17.74
C ALA A 57 -8.54 -8.75 -16.85
N ILE A 58 -7.43 -8.23 -17.40
CA ILE A 58 -6.49 -7.37 -16.66
C ILE A 58 -7.01 -5.95 -16.40
N ARG A 59 -8.16 -5.57 -16.98
CA ARG A 59 -8.78 -4.22 -16.90
C ARG A 59 -7.78 -3.09 -17.18
N ARG A 60 -6.95 -3.26 -18.22
CA ARG A 60 -5.93 -2.27 -18.62
C ARG A 60 -5.89 -2.17 -20.14
N ASP A 61 -6.57 -1.16 -20.65
CA ASP A 61 -6.68 -0.95 -22.09
C ASP A 61 -5.35 -0.48 -22.71
N PRO A 62 -4.98 -0.95 -23.91
CA PRO A 62 -3.82 -0.45 -24.63
C PRO A 62 -3.99 1.02 -24.98
N GLY A 63 -2.96 1.82 -24.73
CA GLY A 63 -2.96 3.26 -24.99
C GLY A 63 -1.57 3.88 -24.81
N PRO A 64 -1.46 5.23 -24.80
CA PRO A 64 -0.16 5.91 -24.73
C PRO A 64 0.69 5.51 -23.51
N LEU A 65 0.04 5.16 -22.39
CA LEU A 65 0.67 4.76 -21.13
C LEU A 65 0.79 3.24 -20.94
N PHE A 66 0.36 2.43 -21.92
CA PHE A 66 0.44 0.97 -21.87
C PHE A 66 0.40 0.35 -23.27
N ASN A 67 1.56 -0.12 -23.75
CA ASN A 67 1.68 -0.80 -25.03
C ASN A 67 2.01 -2.29 -24.85
N ILE A 68 1.17 -3.16 -25.41
CA ILE A 68 1.33 -4.63 -25.37
C ILE A 68 2.32 -5.05 -26.46
N ASN A 69 3.58 -5.16 -26.04
CA ASN A 69 4.71 -5.58 -26.86
C ASN A 69 5.23 -6.99 -26.46
N ALA A 70 6.30 -7.45 -27.13
CA ALA A 70 6.93 -8.74 -26.90
C ALA A 70 7.43 -9.00 -25.45
N TYR A 71 7.61 -7.95 -24.65
CA TYR A 71 8.09 -7.99 -23.27
C TYR A 71 6.99 -7.78 -22.23
N THR A 72 5.71 -7.83 -22.64
CA THR A 72 4.59 -7.84 -21.70
C THR A 72 4.28 -9.27 -21.24
N PHE A 73 4.21 -9.46 -19.91
CA PHE A 73 4.04 -10.77 -19.28
C PHE A 73 3.00 -10.73 -18.17
N VAL A 74 2.27 -11.84 -18.00
CA VAL A 74 1.39 -12.10 -16.86
C VAL A 74 2.02 -13.22 -16.03
N CYS A 75 2.16 -13.03 -14.71
CA CYS A 75 2.72 -14.07 -13.84
C CYS A 75 1.69 -15.18 -13.55
N SER A 76 2.17 -16.35 -13.13
CA SER A 76 1.33 -17.53 -12.91
C SER A 76 0.32 -17.42 -11.75
N LEU A 77 0.34 -16.33 -10.98
CA LEU A 77 -0.65 -16.07 -9.91
C LEU A 77 -2.04 -15.68 -10.44
N HIS A 78 -2.14 -15.28 -11.72
CA HIS A 78 -3.37 -14.80 -12.34
C HIS A 78 -4.17 -15.89 -13.08
N PHE A 79 -3.69 -17.14 -13.04
CA PHE A 79 -4.27 -18.30 -13.71
C PHE A 79 -4.56 -19.38 -12.68
N ILE A 80 -5.62 -20.16 -12.89
CA ILE A 80 -5.94 -21.31 -12.02
C ILE A 80 -5.02 -22.49 -12.32
N ARG A 81 -4.97 -23.53 -11.46
CA ARG A 81 -4.04 -24.66 -11.65
C ARG A 81 -4.36 -25.43 -12.94
N GLU A 82 -5.62 -25.43 -13.31
CA GLU A 82 -6.24 -26.10 -14.44
C GLU A 82 -5.92 -25.40 -15.78
N ASP A 83 -5.49 -24.14 -15.77
CA ASP A 83 -5.06 -23.39 -16.96
C ASP A 83 -3.71 -23.87 -17.50
N PHE A 84 -2.94 -24.62 -16.70
CA PHE A 84 -1.60 -25.06 -17.04
C PHE A 84 -1.60 -26.45 -17.68
N LYS A 85 -0.69 -26.64 -18.63
CA LYS A 85 -0.23 -27.93 -19.10
C LYS A 85 1.26 -28.07 -18.74
N TRP A 86 1.60 -29.19 -18.12
CA TRP A 86 2.96 -29.56 -17.80
C TRP A 86 3.51 -30.39 -18.95
N THR A 87 4.61 -29.94 -19.55
CA THR A 87 5.48 -30.82 -20.35
C THR A 87 6.75 -31.10 -19.55
N PRO A 88 7.50 -32.18 -19.85
CA PRO A 88 8.75 -32.52 -19.13
C PRO A 88 9.84 -31.45 -19.16
N VAL A 89 9.64 -30.36 -19.92
CA VAL A 89 10.62 -29.28 -20.11
C VAL A 89 10.05 -27.92 -19.65
N LYS A 90 8.72 -27.73 -19.61
CA LYS A 90 8.14 -26.40 -19.33
C LYS A 90 6.67 -26.43 -18.88
N LYS A 91 6.38 -25.69 -17.80
CA LYS A 91 5.02 -25.26 -17.46
C LYS A 91 4.53 -24.22 -18.47
N THR A 92 3.48 -24.53 -19.21
CA THR A 92 2.88 -23.62 -20.22
C THR A 92 1.37 -23.51 -20.02
N LEU A 93 0.74 -22.45 -20.54
CA LEU A 93 -0.70 -22.30 -20.50
C LEU A 93 -1.38 -23.12 -21.62
N LYS A 94 -2.60 -23.57 -21.38
CA LYS A 94 -3.50 -24.12 -22.41
C LYS A 94 -3.85 -23.06 -23.46
N ALA A 95 -4.48 -23.45 -24.57
CA ALA A 95 -4.74 -22.54 -25.71
C ALA A 95 -5.84 -21.51 -25.41
N ASP A 96 -6.83 -21.93 -24.63
CA ASP A 96 -8.02 -21.25 -24.13
C ASP A 96 -7.79 -20.44 -22.84
N ALA A 97 -6.79 -20.81 -22.01
CA ALA A 97 -6.54 -20.17 -20.72
C ALA A 97 -6.47 -18.63 -20.77
N VAL A 98 -7.38 -17.99 -20.03
CA VAL A 98 -7.44 -16.55 -19.78
C VAL A 98 -7.10 -16.30 -18.32
N SER A 99 -6.38 -15.22 -18.03
CA SER A 99 -6.14 -14.84 -16.65
C SER A 99 -7.47 -14.49 -15.98
N THR A 100 -7.83 -15.21 -14.92
CA THR A 100 -9.13 -15.08 -14.23
C THR A 100 -8.97 -14.63 -12.77
N VAL A 101 -7.80 -14.86 -12.18
CA VAL A 101 -7.54 -14.64 -10.75
C VAL A 101 -7.01 -13.23 -10.51
N PHE A 102 -7.91 -12.32 -10.13
CA PHE A 102 -7.59 -10.96 -9.69
C PHE A 102 -8.38 -10.59 -8.43
N SER A 103 -7.95 -9.54 -7.75
CA SER A 103 -8.66 -8.98 -6.59
C SER A 103 -10.07 -8.49 -6.93
N TRP A 104 -10.33 -8.13 -8.18
CA TRP A 104 -11.64 -7.66 -8.68
C TRP A 104 -12.52 -8.74 -9.34
N THR A 105 -12.08 -10.01 -9.34
CA THR A 105 -12.88 -11.17 -9.80
C THR A 105 -13.38 -12.06 -8.67
N ARG A 106 -13.12 -11.70 -7.40
CA ARG A 106 -13.48 -12.53 -6.24
C ARG A 106 -14.98 -12.68 -5.97
N ASP A 107 -15.81 -11.79 -6.52
CA ASP A 107 -17.27 -11.84 -6.37
C ASP A 107 -17.96 -12.37 -7.63
N PHE A 108 -17.97 -13.69 -7.77
CA PHE A 108 -18.94 -14.40 -8.61
C PHE A 108 -19.67 -15.45 -7.78
N THR A 109 -20.69 -14.99 -7.05
CA THR A 109 -21.84 -15.87 -6.77
C THR A 109 -22.46 -16.31 -8.10
N PRO A 110 -23.04 -17.52 -8.21
CA PRO A 110 -23.70 -17.94 -9.44
C PRO A 110 -24.81 -16.96 -9.79
N ARG A 111 -24.70 -16.30 -10.94
CA ARG A 111 -25.69 -15.34 -11.42
C ARG A 111 -27.04 -16.06 -11.56
N ARG A 112 -28.02 -15.73 -10.70
CA ARG A 112 -29.42 -16.08 -10.92
C ARG A 112 -29.82 -15.63 -12.33
N GLU A 113 -30.48 -16.50 -13.07
CA GLU A 113 -30.97 -16.16 -14.40
C GLU A 113 -31.95 -14.98 -14.32
N LEU A 114 -31.66 -13.91 -15.07
CA LEU A 114 -32.57 -12.79 -15.22
C LEU A 114 -33.61 -13.15 -16.28
N PHE A 115 -34.84 -13.38 -15.84
CA PHE A 115 -36.00 -13.45 -16.71
C PHE A 115 -36.09 -12.17 -17.56
N LYS A 116 -36.28 -12.35 -18.87
CA LYS A 116 -36.37 -11.26 -19.84
C LYS A 116 -37.64 -10.44 -19.60
N HIS A 117 -37.50 -9.17 -19.29
CA HIS A 117 -38.57 -8.19 -19.53
C HIS A 117 -38.08 -7.02 -20.39
N ILE A 118 -39.01 -6.50 -21.18
CA ILE A 118 -38.75 -5.76 -22.42
C ILE A 118 -38.82 -4.24 -22.16
N THR A 119 -38.01 -3.52 -22.94
CA THR A 119 -37.95 -2.05 -23.19
C THR A 119 -39.33 -1.34 -23.20
N PRO A 120 -39.45 -0.01 -22.89
CA PRO A 120 -38.70 1.01 -23.66
C PRO A 120 -38.31 2.37 -23.01
N ASN A 121 -37.05 2.73 -23.27
CA ASN A 121 -36.58 3.98 -23.91
C ASN A 121 -37.38 5.29 -23.72
N LYS A 122 -36.73 6.31 -23.13
CA LYS A 122 -36.81 7.73 -23.58
C LYS A 122 -35.63 8.56 -23.05
N LYS A 123 -34.93 9.27 -23.95
CA LYS A 123 -34.13 10.47 -23.63
C LYS A 123 -35.02 11.72 -23.81
N PRO A 124 -34.63 12.86 -23.22
CA PRO A 124 -34.43 14.03 -24.08
C PRO A 124 -33.13 14.80 -23.76
N LYS A 125 -32.92 15.93 -24.44
CA LYS A 125 -31.64 16.66 -24.57
C LYS A 125 -31.93 18.15 -24.78
N LEU A 126 -31.05 19.02 -24.23
CA LEU A 126 -30.67 20.36 -24.70
C LEU A 126 -31.59 21.59 -24.47
N GLN A 127 -30.90 22.76 -24.36
CA GLN A 127 -31.33 24.18 -24.53
C GLN A 127 -32.32 24.73 -23.47
N SER A 128 -32.09 25.85 -22.75
CA SER A 128 -31.54 27.21 -23.01
C SER A 128 -32.53 28.18 -23.68
N GLU A 129 -32.92 29.25 -22.96
CA GLU A 129 -32.97 30.65 -23.45
C GLU A 129 -33.43 31.61 -22.33
N ASN A 130 -33.29 32.92 -22.58
CA ASN A 130 -33.31 34.01 -21.58
C ASN A 130 -34.60 34.85 -21.61
N GLU A 131 -34.70 35.73 -20.60
CA GLU A 131 -35.32 37.08 -20.63
C GLU A 131 -36.84 37.27 -20.73
N THR A 132 -37.37 38.08 -19.79
CA THR A 132 -38.28 39.25 -19.92
C THR A 132 -38.84 39.58 -18.51
N LEU A 133 -39.18 40.81 -18.10
CA LEU A 133 -38.81 42.18 -18.50
C LEU A 133 -39.10 43.13 -17.29
N LEU A 134 -38.68 44.40 -17.34
CA LEU A 134 -38.84 45.42 -16.28
C LEU A 134 -40.23 46.08 -16.23
N ASP A 135 -40.65 46.51 -15.03
CA ASP A 135 -41.26 47.82 -14.66
C ASP A 135 -41.38 47.86 -13.11
N SER A 136 -41.35 48.94 -12.31
CA SER A 136 -41.13 50.41 -12.42
C SER A 136 -40.21 50.81 -11.21
N ILE A 137 -39.38 51.88 -11.16
CA ILE A 137 -39.56 53.35 -11.28
C ILE A 137 -40.59 53.89 -10.25
N SER A 138 -40.30 54.82 -9.33
CA SER A 138 -39.05 55.50 -8.86
C SER A 138 -39.36 56.37 -7.63
N GLU A 139 -38.38 56.63 -6.75
CA GLU A 139 -38.33 57.90 -5.99
C GLU A 139 -36.89 58.18 -5.54
N GLU A 140 -36.25 59.18 -6.14
CA GLU A 140 -34.93 59.69 -5.77
C GLU A 140 -35.07 60.85 -4.78
N VAL A 141 -34.33 60.83 -3.66
CA VAL A 141 -33.81 62.09 -3.07
C VAL A 141 -32.36 61.89 -2.66
N ASN A 142 -31.51 62.61 -3.38
CA ASN A 142 -30.07 62.71 -3.28
C ASN A 142 -29.54 63.10 -1.86
N GLN A 143 -28.53 62.38 -1.36
CA GLN A 143 -27.50 62.92 -0.45
C GLN A 143 -26.11 62.34 -0.81
N GLU A 144 -25.50 62.91 -1.84
CA GLU A 144 -24.07 62.81 -2.14
C GLU A 144 -23.21 63.46 -1.03
N GLU A 145 -22.98 62.79 0.11
CA GLU A 145 -22.04 63.31 1.12
C GLU A 145 -21.47 62.27 2.13
N ASP A 146 -21.09 61.05 1.70
CA ASP A 146 -20.19 60.19 2.52
C ASP A 146 -19.37 59.11 1.75
N ILE A 147 -18.81 59.46 0.58
CA ILE A 147 -17.89 58.56 -0.17
C ILE A 147 -16.51 59.21 -0.33
N GLN A 148 -15.87 59.55 0.80
CA GLN A 148 -14.47 60.00 0.81
C GLN A 148 -13.53 59.18 1.72
N GLU A 149 -14.04 58.28 2.57
CA GLU A 149 -13.18 57.45 3.44
C GLU A 149 -12.85 56.05 2.87
N SER A 150 -13.59 55.58 1.85
CA SER A 150 -13.46 54.20 1.32
C SER A 150 -12.55 54.02 0.10
N GLU A 151 -12.24 55.07 -0.67
CA GLU A 151 -11.47 54.94 -1.92
C GLU A 151 -9.95 55.14 -1.77
N GLU A 152 -9.47 55.81 -0.71
CA GLU A 152 -8.04 56.09 -0.56
C GLU A 152 -7.23 54.82 -0.22
N GLN A 153 -7.84 53.84 0.44
CA GLN A 153 -7.18 52.56 0.78
C GLN A 153 -6.92 51.66 -0.43
N LEU A 154 -7.57 51.88 -1.58
CA LEU A 154 -7.36 51.09 -2.80
C LEU A 154 -6.18 51.63 -3.65
N ARG A 155 -5.66 52.83 -3.34
CA ARG A 155 -4.71 53.55 -4.21
C ARG A 155 -3.23 53.31 -3.87
N ASN A 156 -2.92 52.62 -2.77
CA ASN A 156 -1.55 52.42 -2.30
C ASN A 156 -1.12 50.94 -2.35
N PRO A 157 -0.33 50.49 -3.35
CA PRO A 157 0.03 49.08 -3.54
C PRO A 157 0.70 48.43 -2.34
N SER A 158 1.40 49.22 -1.52
CA SER A 158 2.03 48.79 -0.27
C SER A 158 1.02 48.24 0.74
N VAL A 159 -0.10 48.93 0.95
CA VAL A 159 -1.11 48.55 1.97
C VAL A 159 -1.84 47.28 1.54
N VAL A 160 -2.16 47.15 0.26
CA VAL A 160 -2.77 45.94 -0.30
C VAL A 160 -1.82 44.75 -0.18
N ALA A 161 -0.53 44.93 -0.47
CA ALA A 161 0.48 43.87 -0.31
C ALA A 161 0.62 43.42 1.14
N VAL A 162 0.70 44.35 2.10
CA VAL A 162 0.78 44.04 3.55
C VAL A 162 -0.46 43.29 4.04
N ASN A 163 -1.66 43.67 3.58
CA ASN A 163 -2.89 42.97 3.95
C ASN A 163 -2.95 41.54 3.36
N ILE A 164 -2.47 41.35 2.12
CA ILE A 164 -2.35 40.01 1.50
C ILE A 164 -1.34 39.15 2.24
N GLU A 165 -0.17 39.70 2.61
CA GLU A 165 0.88 38.98 3.35
C GLU A 165 0.39 38.52 4.73
N LYS A 166 -0.29 39.40 5.48
CA LYS A 166 -0.88 39.09 6.78
C LYS A 166 -1.97 38.01 6.69
N GLU A 167 -2.79 38.04 5.64
CA GLU A 167 -3.80 37.01 5.36
C GLU A 167 -3.19 35.67 4.92
N LEU A 168 -2.07 35.71 4.18
CA LEU A 168 -1.30 34.53 3.80
C LEU A 168 -0.64 33.88 5.03
N GLU A 169 -0.05 34.67 5.92
CA GLU A 169 0.48 34.17 7.20
C GLU A 169 -0.60 33.52 8.07
N ARG A 170 -1.78 34.12 8.16
CA ARG A 170 -2.92 33.56 8.91
C ARG A 170 -3.30 32.20 8.35
N LYS A 171 -3.45 32.10 7.02
CA LYS A 171 -3.74 30.83 6.32
C LYS A 171 -2.65 29.79 6.50
N LEU A 172 -1.36 30.18 6.50
CA LEU A 172 -0.25 29.26 6.77
C LEU A 172 -0.34 28.69 8.19
N LYS A 173 -0.50 29.55 9.21
CA LYS A 173 -0.66 29.15 10.62
C LYS A 173 -1.85 28.20 10.82
N GLU A 174 -2.98 28.46 10.15
CA GLU A 174 -4.16 27.58 10.18
C GLU A 174 -3.89 26.21 9.53
N ARG A 175 -3.23 26.18 8.37
CA ARG A 175 -2.86 24.92 7.70
C ARG A 175 -1.83 24.13 8.51
N ASP A 176 -0.87 24.79 9.15
CA ASP A 176 0.16 24.12 9.97
C ASP A 176 -0.46 23.47 11.22
N GLU A 177 -1.39 24.14 11.90
CA GLU A 177 -2.12 23.58 13.03
C GLU A 177 -3.06 22.45 12.59
N GLU A 178 -3.74 22.58 11.44
CA GLU A 178 -4.53 21.48 10.84
C GLU A 178 -3.65 20.26 10.50
N ILE A 179 -2.47 20.47 9.90
CA ILE A 179 -1.50 19.41 9.60
C ILE A 179 -1.01 18.73 10.89
N LYS A 180 -0.79 19.49 11.96
CA LYS A 180 -0.39 18.97 13.28
C LYS A 180 -1.49 18.12 13.91
N GLN A 181 -2.75 18.58 13.88
CA GLN A 181 -3.90 17.82 14.37
C GLN A 181 -4.13 16.53 13.56
N LEU A 182 -4.06 16.60 12.23
CA LEU A 182 -4.18 15.44 11.35
C LEU A 182 -3.04 14.42 11.57
N LYS A 183 -1.80 14.87 11.78
CA LYS A 183 -0.66 14.00 12.11
C LYS A 183 -0.87 13.26 13.42
N GLU A 184 -1.36 13.94 14.46
CA GLU A 184 -1.59 13.31 15.76
C GLU A 184 -2.76 12.33 15.71
N LYS A 185 -3.86 12.68 15.02
CA LYS A 185 -4.98 11.75 14.76
C LYS A 185 -4.50 10.47 14.05
N LEU A 186 -3.72 10.63 12.97
CA LEU A 186 -3.15 9.50 12.22
C LEU A 186 -2.17 8.66 13.05
N ARG A 187 -1.52 9.26 14.05
CA ARG A 187 -0.62 8.57 15.00
C ARG A 187 -1.38 7.66 15.98
N ILE A 188 -2.59 8.06 16.38
CA ILE A 188 -3.49 7.26 17.25
C ILE A 188 -4.23 6.19 16.42
N GLU A 189 -4.59 6.49 15.18
CA GLU A 189 -5.21 5.54 14.26
C GLU A 189 -4.26 4.39 13.89
N ARG A 190 -2.96 4.65 13.73
CA ARG A 190 -1.95 3.62 13.51
C ARG A 190 -1.85 2.64 14.68
N PHE A 191 -1.86 1.35 14.37
CA PHE A 191 -1.50 0.32 15.33
C PHE A 191 0.01 0.38 15.63
N GLY A 192 0.34 0.43 16.92
CA GLY A 192 1.69 0.61 17.45
C GLY A 192 1.61 0.91 18.94
N VAL A 193 2.75 1.03 19.62
CA VAL A 193 2.74 1.25 21.09
C VAL A 193 2.05 2.56 21.47
N PHE A 194 2.24 3.61 20.67
CA PHE A 194 1.77 4.96 20.99
C PHE A 194 0.25 5.01 21.21
N ARG A 195 -0.51 4.27 20.40
CA ARG A 195 -1.98 4.12 20.51
C ARG A 195 -2.43 3.63 21.90
N PHE A 196 -1.61 2.81 22.55
CA PHE A 196 -1.92 2.18 23.84
C PHE A 196 -1.10 2.80 25.00
N SER A 197 -0.37 3.88 24.76
CA SER A 197 0.58 4.45 25.73
C SER A 197 -0.06 4.99 27.03
N ASN A 198 -1.37 5.23 27.01
CA ASN A 198 -2.18 5.66 28.17
C ASN A 198 -3.10 4.55 28.71
N ASP A 199 -2.97 3.32 28.20
CA ASP A 199 -3.81 2.17 28.57
C ASP A 199 -2.91 0.98 28.97
N ASP A 200 -2.56 0.95 30.25
CA ASP A 200 -1.70 -0.09 30.82
C ASP A 200 -2.31 -1.50 30.70
N ALA A 201 -3.64 -1.64 30.61
CA ALA A 201 -4.29 -2.93 30.39
C ALA A 201 -4.05 -3.43 28.96
N MET A 202 -4.10 -2.55 27.95
CA MET A 202 -3.73 -2.88 26.58
C MET A 202 -2.22 -3.15 26.43
N ILE A 203 -1.35 -2.40 27.13
CA ILE A 203 0.08 -2.70 27.17
C ILE A 203 0.33 -4.08 27.77
N MET A 204 -0.31 -4.42 28.90
CA MET A 204 -0.19 -5.73 29.54
C MET A 204 -0.71 -6.86 28.64
N PHE A 205 -1.82 -6.62 27.93
CA PHE A 205 -2.38 -7.55 26.96
C PHE A 205 -1.41 -7.84 25.81
N TYR A 206 -0.90 -6.80 25.12
CA TYR A 206 -0.06 -6.97 23.93
C TYR A 206 1.40 -7.31 24.22
N THR A 207 1.97 -6.81 25.33
CA THR A 207 3.41 -6.88 25.59
C THR A 207 3.81 -7.80 26.73
N GLY A 208 2.90 -8.03 27.70
CA GLY A 208 3.20 -8.70 28.96
C GLY A 208 3.83 -7.82 30.04
N PHE A 209 4.08 -6.53 29.79
CA PHE A 209 4.50 -5.56 30.81
C PHE A 209 3.30 -4.93 31.50
N SER A 210 3.30 -4.87 32.84
CA SER A 210 2.17 -4.37 33.63
C SER A 210 1.81 -2.90 33.38
N THR A 211 2.77 -2.09 32.90
CA THR A 211 2.57 -0.67 32.57
C THR A 211 3.40 -0.26 31.36
N ASN A 212 2.96 0.80 30.67
CA ASN A 212 3.73 1.46 29.61
C ASN A 212 5.10 1.94 30.11
N ALA A 213 5.19 2.41 31.36
CA ALA A 213 6.45 2.84 31.96
C ALA A 213 7.49 1.71 32.04
N LEU A 214 7.08 0.48 32.40
CA LEU A 214 7.96 -0.68 32.43
C LEU A 214 8.37 -1.12 31.01
N PHE A 215 7.43 -1.12 30.05
CA PHE A 215 7.76 -1.37 28.65
C PHE A 215 8.77 -0.36 28.10
N LEU A 216 8.59 0.94 28.39
CA LEU A 216 9.51 2.00 27.97
C LEU A 216 10.88 1.88 28.64
N ALA A 217 10.94 1.53 29.92
CA ALA A 217 12.20 1.28 30.62
C ALA A 217 12.98 0.12 29.95
N PHE A 218 12.31 -0.98 29.64
CA PHE A 218 12.90 -2.09 28.91
C PHE A 218 13.33 -1.70 27.48
N PHE A 219 12.50 -0.97 26.75
CA PHE A 219 12.85 -0.47 25.41
C PHE A 219 14.09 0.43 25.46
N ASN A 220 14.16 1.38 26.39
CA ASN A 220 15.29 2.29 26.54
C ASN A 220 16.60 1.55 26.88
N TYR A 221 16.53 0.45 27.64
CA TYR A 221 17.67 -0.41 27.91
C TYR A 221 18.19 -1.12 26.64
N VAL A 222 17.31 -1.68 25.81
CA VAL A 222 17.73 -2.41 24.59
C VAL A 222 17.97 -1.50 23.38
N GLN A 223 17.41 -0.29 23.35
CA GLN A 223 17.41 0.62 22.20
C GLN A 223 18.83 0.95 21.68
N PRO A 224 19.86 1.23 22.51
CA PRO A 224 21.20 1.54 22.02
C PRO A 224 21.81 0.40 21.19
N ALA A 225 21.62 -0.85 21.62
CA ALA A 225 22.05 -2.02 20.89
C ALA A 225 21.12 -2.34 19.69
N ALA A 226 19.81 -2.09 19.82
CA ALA A 226 18.86 -2.26 18.72
C ALA A 226 19.10 -1.26 17.56
N ASN A 227 19.69 -0.10 17.84
CA ASN A 227 20.05 0.90 16.83
C ASN A 227 21.11 0.41 15.85
N SER A 228 22.03 -0.49 16.24
CA SER A 228 23.02 -1.11 15.35
C SER A 228 22.54 -2.44 14.73
N MET A 229 21.32 -2.87 15.04
CA MET A 229 20.76 -4.15 14.59
C MET A 229 20.59 -4.18 13.07
N THR A 230 21.38 -5.02 12.41
CA THR A 230 21.26 -5.35 10.98
C THR A 230 20.31 -6.54 10.80
N SER A 231 19.40 -6.46 9.83
CA SER A 231 18.45 -7.54 9.52
C SER A 231 19.21 -8.80 9.14
N TYR A 232 18.96 -9.90 9.86
CA TYR A 232 19.69 -11.17 9.74
C TYR A 232 19.83 -11.65 8.28
N TYR A 233 18.76 -11.53 7.49
CA TYR A 233 18.71 -11.88 6.07
C TYR A 233 19.74 -11.18 5.16
N TYR A 234 20.32 -10.04 5.58
CA TYR A 234 21.32 -9.30 4.78
C TYR A 234 22.76 -9.53 5.25
N LYS A 235 22.98 -10.23 6.36
CA LYS A 235 24.35 -10.62 6.77
C LYS A 235 24.98 -11.68 5.86
N ALA A 236 24.18 -12.33 5.00
CA ALA A 236 24.60 -13.47 4.19
C ALA A 236 24.97 -13.14 2.73
N THR A 237 24.69 -11.93 2.21
CA THR A 237 24.74 -11.69 0.75
C THR A 237 25.69 -10.60 0.25
N ASP A 238 26.03 -9.57 1.04
CA ASP A 238 26.58 -8.34 0.44
C ASP A 238 27.90 -7.85 1.05
N THR A 239 29.00 -8.28 0.42
CA THR A 239 30.22 -7.48 0.26
C THR A 239 30.04 -6.32 -0.75
N ILE A 240 28.82 -6.14 -1.28
CA ILE A 240 28.53 -5.25 -2.41
C ILE A 240 27.44 -4.25 -1.98
N ASN A 241 27.81 -2.97 -1.88
CA ASN A 241 26.95 -1.81 -1.58
C ASN A 241 26.51 -1.59 -0.10
N LEU A 242 27.50 -1.40 0.78
CA LEU A 242 27.33 -0.87 2.15
C LEU A 242 26.92 0.63 2.24
N SER A 243 26.65 1.30 1.11
CA SER A 243 26.49 2.77 1.02
C SER A 243 25.04 3.27 0.95
N VAL A 244 24.03 2.41 0.93
CA VAL A 244 22.62 2.83 1.05
C VAL A 244 21.99 2.18 2.28
N SER A 245 22.05 2.89 3.40
CA SER A 245 21.23 2.62 4.58
C SER A 245 19.76 2.62 4.16
N ARG A 246 19.20 1.42 3.97
CA ARG A 246 17.77 1.26 3.66
C ARG A 246 16.98 1.74 4.87
N GLN A 247 16.39 2.92 4.74
CA GLN A 247 15.60 3.58 5.79
C GLN A 247 14.69 2.58 6.49
N ARG A 248 14.69 2.61 7.84
CA ARG A 248 13.84 1.73 8.64
C ARG A 248 12.37 2.04 8.31
N THR A 249 11.69 1.05 7.72
CA THR A 249 10.27 1.14 7.35
C THR A 249 9.32 1.25 8.55
N MET A 250 9.82 1.03 9.77
CA MET A 250 9.10 1.07 11.02
C MET A 250 10.03 1.67 12.11
N VAL A 251 9.46 2.31 13.12
CA VAL A 251 10.23 2.79 14.28
C VAL A 251 10.57 1.62 15.19
N LEU A 252 11.79 1.56 15.74
CA LEU A 252 12.28 0.40 16.52
C LEU A 252 11.34 -0.01 17.67
N ILE A 253 10.66 0.95 18.29
CA ILE A 253 9.72 0.69 19.39
C ILE A 253 8.46 -0.07 18.91
N ASP A 254 7.96 0.22 17.71
CA ASP A 254 6.86 -0.52 17.09
C ASP A 254 7.33 -1.89 16.60
N GLU A 255 8.60 -2.04 16.21
CA GLU A 255 9.18 -3.35 15.85
C GLU A 255 9.29 -4.27 17.07
N LEU A 256 9.73 -3.74 18.23
CA LEU A 256 9.71 -4.47 19.50
C LEU A 256 8.26 -4.79 19.91
N PHE A 257 7.36 -3.81 19.85
CA PHE A 257 5.95 -4.01 20.19
C PHE A 257 5.30 -5.11 19.33
N MET A 258 5.56 -5.14 18.01
CA MET A 258 5.16 -6.22 17.11
C MET A 258 5.71 -7.59 17.55
N PHE A 259 7.00 -7.65 17.92
CA PHE A 259 7.61 -8.87 18.40
C PHE A 259 6.98 -9.38 19.71
N LEU A 260 6.72 -8.48 20.66
CA LEU A 260 6.04 -8.85 21.91
C LEU A 260 4.59 -9.28 21.67
N CYS A 261 3.86 -8.65 20.75
CA CYS A 261 2.52 -9.11 20.33
C CYS A 261 2.55 -10.56 19.82
N ARG A 262 3.61 -10.94 19.09
CA ARG A 262 3.81 -12.32 18.60
C ARG A 262 4.09 -13.30 19.74
N LEU A 263 4.87 -12.90 20.74
CA LEU A 263 5.20 -13.74 21.90
C LEU A 263 4.03 -13.89 22.87
N LYS A 264 3.37 -12.77 23.23
CA LYS A 264 2.36 -12.72 24.30
C LYS A 264 0.98 -13.14 23.83
N CYS A 265 0.52 -12.61 22.70
CA CYS A 265 -0.82 -12.89 22.16
C CYS A 265 -0.82 -14.00 21.10
N GLY A 266 0.34 -14.46 20.63
CA GLY A 266 0.44 -15.49 19.60
C GLY A 266 0.03 -15.04 18.19
N LEU A 267 -0.10 -13.74 17.92
CA LEU A 267 -0.64 -13.22 16.65
C LEU A 267 0.12 -13.74 15.43
N PHE A 268 -0.60 -14.23 14.42
CA PHE A 268 -0.02 -14.71 13.17
C PHE A 268 0.64 -13.59 12.36
N GLU A 269 1.65 -13.93 11.55
CA GLU A 269 2.36 -12.93 10.73
C GLU A 269 1.44 -12.17 9.76
N GLN A 270 0.37 -12.82 9.28
CA GLN A 270 -0.65 -12.22 8.42
C GLN A 270 -1.49 -11.17 9.16
N ASP A 271 -1.82 -11.40 10.43
CA ASP A 271 -2.58 -10.45 11.26
C ASP A 271 -1.69 -9.25 11.64
N LEU A 272 -0.46 -9.51 12.07
CA LEU A 272 0.55 -8.47 12.32
C LEU A 272 0.82 -7.63 11.05
N ALA A 273 0.89 -8.24 9.88
CA ALA A 273 1.06 -7.54 8.60
C ALA A 273 -0.10 -6.58 8.32
N CYS A 274 -1.35 -7.02 8.58
CA CYS A 274 -2.53 -6.19 8.44
C CYS A 274 -2.53 -5.02 9.44
N ARG A 275 -2.37 -5.31 10.73
CA ARG A 275 -2.39 -4.30 11.82
C ARG A 275 -1.37 -3.20 11.62
N PHE A 276 -0.12 -3.57 11.37
CA PHE A 276 0.98 -2.62 11.22
C PHE A 276 1.11 -2.05 9.80
N ASN A 277 0.22 -2.44 8.87
CA ASN A 277 0.24 -2.04 7.46
C ASN A 277 1.62 -2.24 6.78
N VAL A 278 2.16 -3.46 6.91
CA VAL A 278 3.44 -3.87 6.29
C VAL A 278 3.31 -5.23 5.63
N HIS A 279 4.15 -5.54 4.64
CA HIS A 279 4.16 -6.88 4.05
C HIS A 279 4.51 -7.97 5.08
N VAL A 280 3.89 -9.15 4.94
CA VAL A 280 4.17 -10.35 5.78
C VAL A 280 5.67 -10.69 5.81
N SER A 281 6.36 -10.58 4.68
CA SER A 281 7.81 -10.78 4.61
C SER A 281 8.62 -9.73 5.38
N THR A 282 8.08 -8.54 5.65
CA THR A 282 8.67 -7.57 6.60
C THR A 282 8.45 -8.03 8.02
N VAL A 283 7.22 -8.44 8.40
CA VAL A 283 6.92 -9.01 9.73
C VAL A 283 7.86 -10.16 10.05
N SER A 284 7.92 -11.20 9.19
CA SER A 284 8.75 -12.38 9.43
C SER A 284 10.23 -12.03 9.65
N ARG A 285 10.79 -11.16 8.80
CA ARG A 285 12.17 -10.65 8.96
C ARG A 285 12.36 -9.89 10.28
N LYS A 286 11.38 -9.09 10.71
CA LYS A 286 11.44 -8.38 11.99
C LYS A 286 11.37 -9.34 13.17
N LEU A 287 10.43 -10.29 13.17
CA LEU A 287 10.32 -11.29 14.22
C LEU A 287 11.62 -12.08 14.38
N ILE A 288 12.19 -12.63 13.31
CA ILE A 288 13.47 -13.35 13.35
C ILE A 288 14.61 -12.46 13.87
N THR A 289 14.69 -11.23 13.37
CA THR A 289 15.74 -10.27 13.73
C THR A 289 15.68 -9.89 15.22
N TRP A 290 14.49 -9.65 15.77
CA TRP A 290 14.28 -9.38 17.19
C TRP A 290 14.43 -10.62 18.08
N SER A 291 14.02 -11.82 17.63
CA SER A 291 14.29 -13.09 18.34
C SER A 291 15.78 -13.29 18.58
N ILE A 292 16.59 -13.18 17.52
CA ILE A 292 18.04 -13.39 17.58
C ILE A 292 18.70 -12.31 18.44
N PHE A 293 18.30 -11.06 18.26
CA PHE A 293 18.82 -9.93 19.04
C PHE A 293 18.54 -10.10 20.54
N LEU A 294 17.29 -10.36 20.94
CA LEU A 294 16.93 -10.50 22.35
C LEU A 294 17.51 -11.78 22.96
N TYR A 295 17.67 -12.87 22.20
CA TYR A 295 18.42 -14.04 22.65
C TYR A 295 19.86 -13.68 23.07
N PHE A 296 20.58 -12.93 22.23
CA PHE A 296 21.95 -12.50 22.57
C PHE A 296 22.00 -11.44 23.67
N VAL A 297 21.10 -10.45 23.67
CA VAL A 297 21.08 -9.39 24.69
C VAL A 297 20.73 -9.99 26.05
N LEU A 298 19.61 -10.71 26.17
CA LEU A 298 19.17 -11.28 27.45
C LEU A 298 20.09 -12.42 27.90
N GLY A 299 20.62 -13.23 26.97
CA GLY A 299 21.61 -14.26 27.28
C GLY A 299 22.99 -13.71 27.69
N SER A 300 23.28 -12.42 27.45
CA SER A 300 24.47 -11.75 27.94
C SER A 300 24.30 -11.11 29.32
N ILE A 301 23.07 -11.06 29.84
CA ILE A 301 22.79 -10.65 31.22
C ILE A 301 23.12 -11.85 32.12
N ASN A 302 24.26 -11.78 32.79
CA ASN A 302 24.52 -12.66 33.93
C ASN A 302 23.55 -12.26 35.05
N ILE A 303 22.56 -13.13 35.32
CA ILE A 303 21.58 -13.04 36.41
C ILE A 303 22.12 -13.82 37.60
#